data_AF-A0A9J7ME94-F1
#
_entry.id   AF-A0A9J7ME94-F1
#
_cell.length_a   1.000
_cell.length_b   1.000
_cell.length_c   1.000
_cell.angle_alpha   90.00
_cell.angle_beta   90.00
_cell.angle_gamma   90.00
#
_symmetry.space_group_name_H-M   'P 1'
#
loop_
_entity.id
_entity.type
_entity.pdbx_description
1 polymer ?
#
loop_
_entity_poly.entity_id
_entity_poly.type
_entity_poly.pdbx_seq_one_letter_code
_entity_poly.pdbx_strand_id
1 'polypeptide(L)'
;MDDQNLPFFGEDLYQFVRNEILQTCQPQQAQEMPQPQESRQRFSALDSNELDKLEHGRVEKCTEWSTVWGVKLFKAWLQERDHDTACEQLPPEELAGLLRQFYGEVRKDDGTPYAKASYACLRAAIHRHLTGPPYHCKYNILKDKEFQAANNLYIGVLKQLKRDGKDTCKSYPPILASDLRKMFETKTLSVDNLLMRTKEQNLGYLGTTWYQLAVCRDNCVV
;
A
#
# COMPACT_ATOMS: atom_id res chain seq x y z
N MET A 1 -73.29 -74.96 17.84
CA MET A 1 -73.61 -74.65 19.24
C MET A 1 -72.61 -73.61 19.66
N ASP A 2 -73.07 -72.36 19.55
CA ASP A 2 -73.13 -71.39 20.64
C ASP A 2 -72.04 -71.48 21.73
N ASP A 3 -71.50 -70.40 22.26
CA ASP A 3 -71.53 -68.97 21.99
C ASP A 3 -70.70 -68.34 23.15
N GLN A 4 -70.18 -67.13 22.96
CA GLN A 4 -69.81 -66.14 24.01
C GLN A 4 -68.59 -66.44 24.91
N ASN A 5 -67.43 -65.79 24.76
CA ASN A 5 -67.10 -64.36 24.92
C ASN A 5 -67.16 -63.85 26.36
N LEU A 6 -66.01 -63.46 26.93
CA LEU A 6 -65.75 -62.05 27.25
C LEU A 6 -64.27 -61.83 27.69
N PRO A 7 -63.59 -60.79 27.18
CA PRO A 7 -62.18 -60.49 27.43
C PRO A 7 -61.98 -59.37 28.48
N PHE A 8 -60.82 -59.37 29.15
CA PHE A 8 -60.35 -58.26 29.99
C PHE A 8 -58.83 -58.15 29.83
N PHE A 9 -58.34 -57.34 28.88
CA PHE A 9 -57.78 -56.00 29.12
C PHE A 9 -56.65 -55.95 30.17
N GLY A 10 -55.41 -55.89 29.67
CA GLY A 10 -54.30 -55.30 30.41
C GLY A 10 -53.00 -56.10 30.39
N GLU A 11 -52.31 -56.15 29.24
CA GLU A 11 -50.83 -56.24 29.13
C GLU A 11 -50.33 -55.85 27.70
N ASP A 12 -51.19 -55.88 26.68
CA ASP A 12 -50.76 -55.70 25.28
C ASP A 12 -50.45 -54.26 24.82
N LEU A 13 -50.81 -53.22 25.57
CA LEU A 13 -50.53 -51.83 25.15
C LEU A 13 -49.09 -51.37 25.49
N TYR A 14 -48.46 -51.97 26.51
CA TYR A 14 -47.11 -51.58 26.93
C TYR A 14 -46.01 -52.26 26.10
N GLN A 15 -46.32 -53.37 25.42
CA GLN A 15 -45.39 -54.01 24.48
C GLN A 15 -45.53 -53.52 23.04
N PHE A 16 -46.72 -53.09 22.63
CA PHE A 16 -46.89 -52.50 21.29
C PHE A 16 -46.14 -51.16 21.16
N VAL A 17 -46.28 -50.25 22.13
CA VAL A 17 -45.59 -48.93 22.09
C VAL A 17 -44.06 -49.07 22.26
N ARG A 18 -43.58 -50.07 23.02
CA ARG A 18 -42.14 -50.32 23.18
C ARG A 18 -41.50 -50.88 21.91
N ASN A 19 -42.21 -51.72 21.16
CA ASN A 19 -41.68 -52.33 19.95
C ASN A 19 -41.72 -51.39 18.74
N GLU A 20 -42.69 -50.48 18.63
CA GLU A 20 -42.71 -49.46 17.57
C GLU A 20 -41.61 -48.39 17.73
N ILE A 21 -41.29 -48.00 18.97
CA ILE A 21 -40.27 -46.96 19.24
C ILE A 21 -38.83 -47.50 19.04
N LEU A 22 -38.62 -48.83 19.18
CA LEU A 22 -37.31 -49.46 18.98
C LEU A 22 -37.04 -49.90 17.53
N GLN A 23 -38.01 -49.74 16.62
CA GLN A 23 -37.89 -50.16 15.22
C GLN A 23 -37.70 -49.02 14.21
N THR A 24 -37.73 -47.75 14.66
CA THR A 24 -37.47 -46.58 13.79
C THR A 24 -36.06 -46.00 13.92
N CYS A 25 -35.23 -46.53 14.82
CA CYS A 25 -33.89 -46.01 15.05
C CYS A 25 -32.86 -47.15 15.17
N GLN A 26 -32.33 -47.62 14.02
CA GLN A 26 -30.93 -48.06 13.83
C GLN A 26 -30.73 -48.68 12.42
N PRO A 27 -29.50 -48.69 11.89
CA PRO A 27 -28.67 -47.55 11.51
C PRO A 27 -28.48 -47.57 9.98
N GLN A 28 -28.86 -46.49 9.29
CA GLN A 28 -28.56 -46.39 7.86
C GLN A 28 -27.04 -46.35 7.65
N GLN A 29 -26.59 -47.23 6.77
CA GLN A 29 -25.22 -47.51 6.35
C GLN A 29 -24.35 -46.25 6.30
N ALA A 30 -23.17 -46.35 6.92
CA ALA A 30 -22.10 -45.37 6.85
C ALA A 30 -21.73 -45.12 5.38
N GLN A 31 -22.16 -43.98 4.85
CA GLN A 31 -21.59 -43.46 3.61
C GLN A 31 -20.13 -43.15 3.86
N GLU A 32 -19.26 -43.69 3.02
CA GLU A 32 -17.83 -43.40 2.97
C GLU A 32 -17.61 -41.89 3.00
N MET A 33 -16.92 -41.42 4.04
CA MET A 33 -16.45 -40.05 4.10
C MET A 33 -15.47 -39.83 2.93
N PRO A 34 -15.63 -38.75 2.15
CA PRO A 34 -14.63 -38.41 1.17
C PRO A 34 -13.27 -38.22 1.85
N GLN A 35 -12.24 -38.80 1.24
CA GLN A 35 -10.82 -38.69 1.59
C GLN A 35 -10.46 -37.26 2.03
N PRO A 36 -9.53 -37.07 2.99
CA PRO A 36 -9.20 -35.75 3.52
C PRO A 36 -8.83 -34.80 2.38
N GLN A 37 -9.72 -33.86 2.07
CA GLN A 37 -9.38 -32.74 1.22
C GLN A 37 -8.24 -32.02 1.93
N GLU A 38 -7.08 -31.95 1.28
CA GLU A 38 -5.93 -31.18 1.74
C GLU A 38 -6.44 -29.88 2.34
N SER A 39 -6.22 -29.73 3.65
CA SER A 39 -6.61 -28.54 4.35
C SER A 39 -5.98 -27.39 3.61
N ARG A 40 -6.79 -26.49 3.05
CA ARG A 40 -6.30 -25.21 2.53
C ARG A 40 -5.61 -24.54 3.71
N GLN A 41 -4.29 -24.67 3.78
CA GLN A 41 -3.53 -24.04 4.83
C GLN A 41 -3.77 -22.54 4.67
N ARG A 42 -4.25 -21.91 5.75
CA ARG A 42 -4.55 -20.48 5.78
C ARG A 42 -3.31 -19.64 5.42
N PHE A 43 -2.12 -20.19 5.62
CA PHE A 43 -0.84 -19.55 5.40
C PHE A 43 0.00 -20.38 4.43
N SER A 44 0.51 -19.75 3.38
CA SER A 44 1.50 -20.34 2.48
C SER A 44 2.88 -20.27 3.12
N ALA A 45 3.61 -21.39 3.15
CA ALA A 45 5.02 -21.37 3.48
C ALA A 45 5.81 -20.87 2.25
N LEU A 46 6.32 -19.65 2.31
CA LEU A 46 7.22 -19.11 1.30
C LEU A 46 8.65 -19.52 1.62
N ASP A 47 9.43 -19.88 0.60
CA ASP A 47 10.85 -20.14 0.77
C ASP A 47 11.65 -18.82 0.95
N SER A 48 12.91 -18.92 1.39
CA SER A 48 13.76 -17.74 1.60
C SER A 48 13.92 -16.86 0.35
N ASN A 49 13.95 -17.47 -0.84
CA ASN A 49 14.13 -16.76 -2.10
C ASN A 49 12.83 -16.05 -2.53
N GLU A 50 11.66 -16.64 -2.28
CA GLU A 50 10.37 -15.99 -2.45
C GLU A 50 10.19 -14.80 -1.50
N LEU A 51 10.62 -14.95 -0.25
CA LEU A 51 10.66 -13.85 0.72
C LEU A 51 11.61 -12.73 0.26
N ASP A 52 12.79 -13.07 -0.23
CA ASP A 52 13.74 -12.10 -0.79
C ASP A 52 13.16 -11.38 -2.01
N LYS A 53 12.50 -12.09 -2.93
CA LYS A 53 11.84 -11.48 -4.10
C LYS A 53 10.76 -10.49 -3.68
N LEU A 54 10.00 -10.79 -2.64
CA LEU A 54 9.00 -9.88 -2.09
C LEU A 54 9.66 -8.67 -1.43
N GLU A 55 10.78 -8.85 -0.73
CA GLU A 55 11.55 -7.76 -0.13
C GLU A 55 12.15 -6.83 -1.20
N HIS A 56 12.77 -7.39 -2.24
CA HIS A 56 13.34 -6.63 -3.34
C HIS A 56 12.26 -5.99 -4.21
N GLY A 57 11.10 -6.63 -4.36
CA GLY A 57 9.93 -6.11 -5.06
C GLY A 57 9.19 -5.00 -4.31
N ARG A 58 9.56 -4.70 -3.06
CA ARG A 58 8.96 -3.65 -2.22
C ARG A 58 9.04 -2.27 -2.86
N VAL A 59 10.13 -1.97 -3.55
CA VAL A 59 10.39 -0.63 -4.09
C VAL A 59 9.85 -0.54 -5.50
N GLU A 60 8.89 0.35 -5.74
CA GLU A 60 8.42 0.56 -7.10
C GLU A 60 9.52 1.20 -7.96
N LYS A 61 9.60 0.81 -9.24
CA LYS A 61 10.61 1.32 -10.18
C LYS A 61 10.67 2.86 -10.25
N CYS A 62 9.53 3.54 -10.13
CA CYS A 62 9.46 5.00 -10.10
C CYS A 62 10.14 5.58 -8.83
N THR A 63 9.93 4.92 -7.70
CA THR A 63 10.53 5.26 -6.41
C THR A 63 12.04 5.03 -6.43
N GLU A 64 12.50 3.96 -7.06
CA GLU A 64 13.92 3.67 -7.30
C GLU A 64 14.58 4.78 -8.14
N TRP A 65 13.99 5.12 -9.30
CA TRP A 65 14.48 6.19 -10.16
C TRP A 65 14.55 7.54 -9.43
N SER A 66 13.52 7.88 -8.65
CA SER A 66 13.51 9.10 -7.85
C SER A 66 14.64 9.11 -6.80
N THR A 67 14.95 7.95 -6.22
CA THR A 67 16.02 7.77 -5.24
C THR A 67 17.38 7.97 -5.90
N VAL A 68 17.64 7.27 -7.01
CA VAL A 68 18.89 7.37 -7.77
C VAL A 68 19.14 8.80 -8.24
N TRP A 69 18.11 9.46 -8.80
CA TRP A 69 18.22 10.84 -9.24
C TRP A 69 18.59 11.79 -8.09
N GLY A 70 17.89 11.69 -6.95
CA GLY A 70 18.12 12.59 -5.82
C GLY A 70 19.50 12.41 -5.19
N VAL A 71 19.96 11.16 -5.05
CA VAL A 71 21.29 10.85 -4.54
C VAL A 71 22.38 11.31 -5.51
N LYS A 72 22.18 11.11 -6.82
CA LYS A 72 23.11 11.59 -7.84
C LYS A 72 23.27 13.10 -7.78
N LEU A 73 22.16 13.84 -7.63
CA LEU A 73 22.20 15.30 -7.50
C LEU A 73 22.94 15.74 -6.23
N PHE A 74 22.68 15.08 -5.10
CA PHE A 74 23.37 15.38 -3.85
C PHE A 74 24.87 15.10 -3.93
N LYS A 75 25.29 13.96 -4.50
CA LYS A 75 26.70 13.62 -4.69
C LYS A 75 27.40 14.56 -5.68
N ALA A 76 26.73 14.98 -6.74
CA ALA A 76 27.28 15.98 -7.67
C ALA A 76 27.53 17.31 -6.95
N TRP A 77 26.60 17.77 -6.12
CA TRP A 77 26.78 18.98 -5.32
C TRP A 77 27.93 18.85 -4.31
N LEU A 78 28.11 17.68 -3.67
CA LEU A 78 29.26 17.43 -2.79
C LEU A 78 30.59 17.53 -3.54
N GLN A 79 30.66 16.98 -4.75
CA GLN A 79 31.86 17.08 -5.61
C GLN A 79 32.16 18.53 -6.00
N GLU A 80 31.15 19.33 -6.33
CA GLU A 80 31.33 20.74 -6.67
C GLU A 80 31.81 21.60 -5.48
N ARG A 81 31.51 21.17 -4.25
CA ARG A 81 31.88 21.87 -3.01
C ARG A 81 33.12 21.29 -2.33
N ASP A 82 33.83 20.39 -3.00
CA ASP A 82 35.04 19.72 -2.49
C ASP A 82 34.81 19.02 -1.15
N HIS A 83 33.61 18.44 -0.99
CA HIS A 83 33.24 17.62 0.14
C HIS A 83 33.34 16.14 -0.22
N ASP A 84 33.54 15.31 0.80
CA ASP A 84 33.57 13.86 0.60
C ASP A 84 32.21 13.36 0.07
N THR A 85 32.28 12.56 -0.99
CA THR A 85 31.12 11.91 -1.61
C THR A 85 30.58 10.74 -0.79
N ALA A 86 31.34 10.25 0.19
CA ALA A 86 30.94 9.21 1.14
C ALA A 86 30.05 9.77 2.26
N CYS A 87 28.96 10.44 1.89
CA CYS A 87 28.04 11.08 2.84
C CYS A 87 27.35 10.10 3.80
N GLU A 88 27.39 8.80 3.50
CA GLU A 88 26.79 7.73 4.30
C GLU A 88 27.60 7.38 5.56
N GLN A 89 28.88 7.75 5.61
CA GLN A 89 29.80 7.47 6.72
C GLN A 89 29.96 8.68 7.66
N LEU A 90 29.42 9.83 7.27
CA LEU A 90 29.55 11.07 8.03
C LEU A 90 28.75 11.03 9.33
N PRO A 91 29.23 11.70 10.39
CA PRO A 91 28.46 11.86 11.61
C PRO A 91 27.19 12.70 11.33
N PRO A 92 26.11 12.48 12.11
CA PRO A 92 24.82 13.16 11.88
C PRO A 92 24.92 14.69 11.87
N GLU A 93 25.81 15.26 12.68
CA GLU A 93 26.01 16.72 12.78
C GLU A 93 26.61 17.32 11.51
N GLU A 94 27.63 16.67 10.94
CA GLU A 94 28.25 17.12 9.69
C GLU A 94 27.28 16.96 8.52
N LEU A 95 26.57 15.83 8.47
CA LEU A 95 25.55 15.61 7.45
C LEU A 95 24.43 16.65 7.54
N ALA A 96 24.00 17.04 8.75
CA ALA A 96 23.02 18.10 8.95
C ALA A 96 23.53 19.45 8.42
N GLY A 97 24.82 19.77 8.62
CA GLY A 97 25.46 20.95 8.07
C GLY A 97 25.44 20.96 6.53
N LEU A 98 25.83 19.85 5.91
CA LEU A 98 25.83 19.68 4.46
C LEU A 98 24.42 19.77 3.86
N LEU A 99 23.44 19.09 4.47
CA LEU A 99 22.05 19.14 4.02
C LEU A 99 21.46 20.54 4.11
N ARG A 100 21.83 21.31 5.14
CA ARG A 100 21.45 22.71 5.26
C ARG A 100 22.00 23.50 4.06
N GLN A 101 23.28 23.42 3.76
CA GLN A 101 23.83 24.15 2.60
C GLN A 101 23.18 23.69 1.29
N PHE A 102 23.05 22.38 1.09
CA PHE A 102 22.44 21.78 -0.08
C PHE A 102 21.03 22.33 -0.37
N TYR A 103 20.14 22.37 0.62
CA TYR A 103 18.77 22.87 0.39
C TYR A 103 18.72 24.35 -0.02
N GLY A 104 19.70 25.16 0.39
CA GLY A 104 19.77 26.58 0.02
C GLY A 104 20.34 26.82 -1.38
N GLU A 105 21.17 25.90 -1.87
CA GLU A 105 21.99 26.11 -3.06
C GLU A 105 21.53 25.28 -4.27
N VAL A 106 20.78 24.20 -4.03
CA VAL A 106 20.33 23.30 -5.09
C VAL A 106 19.50 24.04 -6.15
N ARG A 107 19.99 24.01 -7.38
CA ARG A 107 19.41 24.69 -8.54
C ARG A 107 19.50 23.80 -9.76
N LYS A 108 18.66 24.10 -10.75
CA LYS A 108 18.79 23.52 -12.08
C LYS A 108 20.03 24.07 -12.77
N ASP A 109 20.41 23.40 -13.84
CA ASP A 109 21.36 23.84 -14.87
C ASP A 109 21.10 25.27 -15.37
N ASP A 110 19.83 25.66 -15.50
CA ASP A 110 19.40 27.03 -15.86
C ASP A 110 19.50 28.05 -14.69
N GLY A 111 20.03 27.65 -13.53
CA GLY A 111 20.10 28.49 -12.33
C GLY A 111 18.75 28.76 -11.65
N THR A 112 17.65 28.30 -12.23
CA THR A 112 16.31 28.38 -11.66
C THR A 112 16.13 27.38 -10.50
N PRO A 113 15.36 27.73 -9.46
CA PRO A 113 15.12 26.81 -8.36
C PRO A 113 14.21 25.66 -8.80
N TYR A 114 14.35 24.51 -8.13
CA TYR A 114 13.43 23.39 -8.29
C TYR A 114 12.02 23.70 -7.76
N ALA A 115 11.03 22.94 -8.24
CA ALA A 115 9.66 23.03 -7.72
C ALA A 115 9.58 22.41 -6.33
N LYS A 116 8.59 22.83 -5.52
CA LYS A 116 8.35 22.30 -4.17
C LYS A 116 8.24 20.78 -4.13
N ALA A 117 7.56 20.18 -5.12
CA ALA A 117 7.44 18.73 -5.24
C ALA A 117 8.82 18.07 -5.40
N SER A 118 9.72 18.67 -6.18
CA SER A 118 11.08 18.16 -6.38
C SER A 118 11.91 18.22 -5.09
N TYR A 119 11.78 19.27 -4.28
CA TYR A 119 12.41 19.33 -2.95
C TYR A 119 11.92 18.22 -2.02
N ALA A 120 10.62 17.90 -2.05
CA ALA A 120 10.07 16.79 -1.29
C ALA A 120 10.62 15.43 -1.79
N CYS A 121 10.70 15.25 -3.11
CA CYS A 121 11.32 14.06 -3.71
C CYS A 121 12.80 13.92 -3.35
N LEU A 122 13.57 15.01 -3.38
CA LEU A 122 14.99 15.02 -3.02
C LEU A 122 15.20 14.58 -1.58
N ARG A 123 14.45 15.19 -0.65
CA ARG A 123 14.55 14.87 0.77
C ARG A 123 14.18 13.41 1.05
N ALA A 124 13.13 12.90 0.39
CA ALA A 124 12.73 11.50 0.51
C ALA A 124 13.78 10.55 -0.12
N ALA A 125 14.35 10.91 -1.26
CA ALA A 125 15.39 10.15 -1.95
C ALA A 125 16.63 9.98 -1.06
N ILE A 126 17.14 11.07 -0.49
CA ILE A 126 18.30 11.03 0.41
C ILE A 126 17.98 10.20 1.65
N HIS A 127 16.82 10.41 2.27
CA HIS A 127 16.42 9.64 3.45
C HIS A 127 16.32 8.13 3.16
N ARG A 128 15.70 7.74 2.04
CA ARG A 128 15.61 6.33 1.61
C ARG A 128 17.00 5.73 1.32
N HIS A 129 17.90 6.49 0.72
CA HIS A 129 19.26 6.03 0.44
C HIS A 129 20.06 5.74 1.71
N LEU A 130 19.94 6.60 2.73
CA LEU A 130 20.65 6.40 3.99
C LEU A 130 20.03 5.29 4.86
N THR A 131 18.71 5.25 4.96
CA THR A 131 18.01 4.25 5.80
C THR A 131 17.85 2.90 5.12
N GLY A 132 17.89 2.87 3.79
CA GLY A 132 17.82 1.67 2.99
C GLY A 132 19.15 0.91 2.92
N PRO A 133 19.13 -0.28 2.29
CA PRO A 133 20.35 -0.99 1.96
C PRO A 133 21.20 -0.15 0.99
N PRO A 134 22.54 -0.15 1.12
CA PRO A 134 23.37 -1.01 1.98
C PRO A 134 23.70 -0.43 3.37
N TYR A 135 23.34 0.83 3.67
CA TYR A 135 23.94 1.57 4.79
C TYR A 135 23.18 1.46 6.11
N HIS A 136 21.85 1.30 6.07
CA HIS A 136 21.00 1.12 7.25
C HIS A 136 21.26 2.16 8.36
N CYS A 137 21.46 3.42 7.98
CA CYS A 137 21.69 4.51 8.93
C CYS A 137 20.51 4.62 9.91
N LYS A 138 20.81 4.70 11.20
CA LYS A 138 19.81 4.67 12.29
C LYS A 138 19.12 6.02 12.55
N TYR A 139 19.66 7.11 12.00
CA TYR A 139 19.13 8.45 12.20
C TYR A 139 18.08 8.81 11.14
N ASN A 140 17.14 9.67 11.52
CA ASN A 140 16.07 10.19 10.69
C ASN A 140 16.25 11.69 10.40
N ILE A 141 16.75 12.00 9.22
CA ILE A 141 16.93 13.37 8.71
C ILE A 141 15.67 14.25 8.87
N LEU A 142 14.48 13.66 8.84
CA LEU A 142 13.22 14.41 8.82
C LEU A 142 12.79 14.90 10.20
N LYS A 143 13.22 14.23 11.28
CA LYS A 143 12.66 14.43 12.63
C LYS A 143 13.72 14.63 13.71
N ASP A 144 14.91 14.06 13.54
CA ASP A 144 15.93 14.04 14.57
C ASP A 144 16.44 15.45 14.89
N LYS A 145 16.87 15.65 16.13
CA LYS A 145 17.22 16.96 16.69
C LYS A 145 18.43 17.58 15.97
N GLU A 146 19.37 16.75 15.56
CA GLU A 146 20.60 17.09 14.86
C GLU A 146 20.29 17.79 13.52
N PHE A 147 19.18 17.41 12.88
CA PHE A 147 18.75 17.93 11.58
C PHE A 147 17.77 19.10 11.66
N GLN A 148 17.41 19.59 12.86
CA GLN A 148 16.46 20.69 13.02
C GLN A 148 16.89 21.95 12.26
N ALA A 149 18.17 22.30 12.29
CA ALA A 149 18.69 23.46 11.57
C ALA A 149 18.50 23.32 10.04
N ALA A 150 18.78 22.13 9.49
CA ALA A 150 18.57 21.84 8.08
C ALA A 150 17.08 21.86 7.70
N ASN A 151 16.23 21.28 8.55
CA ASN A 151 14.77 21.24 8.34
C ASN A 151 14.15 22.64 8.40
N ASN A 152 14.62 23.52 9.28
CA ASN A 152 14.19 24.91 9.33
C ASN A 152 14.56 25.67 8.05
N LEU A 153 15.77 25.45 7.52
CA LEU A 153 16.16 26.05 6.24
C LEU A 153 15.31 25.51 5.09
N TYR A 154 15.09 24.20 5.03
CA TYR A 154 14.21 23.58 4.03
C TYR A 154 12.82 24.23 4.02
N ILE A 155 12.21 24.42 5.20
CA ILE A 155 10.93 25.13 5.32
C ILE A 155 11.04 26.58 4.84
N GLY A 156 12.14 27.26 5.17
CA GLY A 156 12.44 28.61 4.71
C GLY A 156 12.49 28.72 3.19
N VAL A 157 13.19 27.80 2.52
CA VAL A 157 13.28 27.71 1.06
C VAL A 157 11.91 27.47 0.46
N LEU A 158 11.11 26.56 1.00
CA LEU A 158 9.75 26.33 0.50
C LEU A 158 8.84 27.56 0.66
N LYS A 159 8.96 28.29 1.77
CA LYS A 159 8.24 29.56 1.98
C LYS A 159 8.69 30.63 1.00
N GLN A 160 9.98 30.70 0.68
CA GLN A 160 10.49 31.62 -0.33
C GLN A 160 9.94 31.29 -1.72
N LEU A 161 9.95 30.01 -2.12
CA LEU A 161 9.38 29.58 -3.40
C LEU A 161 7.89 29.93 -3.53
N LYS A 162 7.14 29.81 -2.43
CA LYS A 162 5.74 30.22 -2.38
C LYS A 162 5.58 31.73 -2.53
N ARG A 163 6.43 32.53 -1.88
CA ARG A 163 6.43 34.00 -2.00
C ARG A 163 6.81 34.46 -3.40
N ASP A 164 7.75 33.76 -4.04
CA ASP A 164 8.18 34.03 -5.41
C ASP A 164 7.15 33.60 -6.48
N GLY A 165 6.03 32.97 -6.08
CA GLY A 165 5.02 32.44 -7.01
C GLY A 165 5.50 31.26 -7.86
N LYS A 166 6.66 30.67 -7.53
CA LYS A 166 7.24 29.51 -8.24
C LYS A 166 6.70 28.16 -7.73
N ASP A 167 5.79 28.19 -6.76
CA ASP A 167 5.01 27.03 -6.28
C ASP A 167 3.79 26.73 -7.18
N THR A 168 3.88 27.05 -8.47
CA THR A 168 2.78 26.81 -9.43
C THR A 168 2.84 25.38 -9.94
N CYS A 169 1.87 24.57 -9.53
CA CYS A 169 1.55 23.33 -10.23
C CYS A 169 0.86 23.69 -11.54
N LYS A 170 1.35 23.16 -12.68
CA LYS A 170 0.63 23.25 -13.95
C LYS A 170 -0.68 22.47 -13.81
N SER A 171 -1.78 23.15 -13.51
CA SER A 171 -3.10 22.55 -13.58
C SER A 171 -3.50 22.45 -15.04
N TYR A 172 -3.84 21.24 -15.49
CA TYR A 172 -4.52 21.11 -16.77
C TYR A 172 -5.91 21.75 -16.67
N PRO A 173 -6.41 22.37 -17.75
CA PRO A 173 -7.77 22.88 -17.77
C PRO A 173 -8.77 21.74 -17.55
N PRO A 174 -9.94 22.03 -16.96
CA PRO A 174 -11.00 21.03 -16.85
C PRO A 174 -11.38 20.53 -18.25
N ILE A 175 -11.68 19.24 -18.36
CA ILE A 175 -12.09 18.64 -19.63
C ILE A 175 -13.40 19.33 -20.08
N LEU A 176 -13.39 19.92 -21.27
CA LEU A 176 -14.57 20.60 -21.80
C LEU A 176 -15.67 19.60 -22.17
N ALA A 177 -16.93 20.02 -22.07
CA ALA A 177 -18.07 19.18 -22.45
C ALA A 177 -18.03 18.75 -23.93
N SER A 178 -17.47 19.59 -24.80
CA SER A 178 -17.21 19.25 -26.21
C SER A 178 -16.18 18.14 -26.37
N ASP A 179 -15.14 18.14 -25.54
CA ASP A 179 -14.08 17.14 -25.59
C ASP A 179 -14.56 15.83 -24.98
N LEU A 180 -15.33 15.89 -23.89
CA LEU A 180 -16.05 14.73 -23.36
C LEU A 180 -16.91 14.07 -24.44
N ARG A 181 -17.71 14.87 -25.16
CA ARG A 181 -18.54 14.36 -26.26
C ARG A 181 -17.71 13.65 -27.33
N LYS A 182 -16.61 14.27 -27.78
CA LYS A 182 -15.67 13.64 -28.72
C LYS A 182 -15.10 12.34 -28.17
N MET A 183 -14.71 12.28 -26.89
CA MET A 183 -14.16 11.08 -26.27
C MET A 183 -15.17 9.91 -26.21
N PHE A 184 -16.47 10.21 -26.04
CA PHE A 184 -17.54 9.21 -26.13
C PHE A 184 -17.81 8.79 -27.58
N GLU A 185 -17.86 9.74 -28.51
CA GLU A 185 -18.07 9.48 -29.94
C GLU A 185 -16.94 8.65 -30.56
N THR A 186 -15.68 8.95 -30.22
CA THR A 186 -14.51 8.20 -30.66
C THR A 186 -14.34 6.86 -29.93
N LYS A 187 -15.29 6.49 -29.06
CA LYS A 187 -15.26 5.27 -28.23
C LYS A 187 -13.99 5.16 -27.38
N THR A 188 -13.33 6.26 -27.04
CA THR A 188 -12.16 6.27 -26.16
C THR A 188 -12.55 5.91 -24.73
N LEU A 189 -13.74 6.37 -24.30
CA LEU A 189 -14.35 6.05 -23.01
C LEU A 189 -15.39 4.92 -23.10
N SER A 190 -15.53 4.26 -24.26
CA SER A 190 -16.47 3.15 -24.41
C SER A 190 -15.88 1.85 -23.87
N VAL A 191 -16.75 0.98 -23.36
CA VAL A 191 -16.41 -0.35 -22.80
C VAL A 191 -15.77 -1.27 -23.86
N ASP A 192 -16.02 -0.97 -25.14
CA ASP A 192 -15.45 -1.70 -26.29
C ASP A 192 -13.97 -1.40 -26.54
N ASN A 193 -13.40 -0.38 -25.88
CA ASN A 193 -12.00 -0.03 -26.04
C ASN A 193 -11.12 -0.99 -25.22
N LEU A 194 -10.35 -1.84 -25.91
CA LEU A 194 -9.46 -2.83 -25.27
C LEU A 194 -8.50 -2.19 -24.23
N LEU A 195 -8.11 -0.92 -24.41
CA LEU A 195 -7.19 -0.20 -23.50
C LEU A 195 -7.85 0.16 -22.15
N MET A 196 -9.18 0.31 -22.11
CA MET A 196 -9.92 0.53 -20.87
C MET A 196 -10.13 -0.79 -20.11
N ARG A 197 -10.32 -1.89 -20.84
CA ARG A 197 -10.50 -3.24 -20.28
C ARG A 197 -9.28 -3.72 -19.48
N THR A 198 -8.07 -3.36 -19.90
CA THR A 198 -6.83 -3.68 -19.19
C THR A 198 -6.62 -2.88 -17.90
N LYS A 199 -7.33 -1.75 -17.72
CA LYS A 199 -7.26 -0.96 -16.48
C LYS A 199 -8.32 -1.36 -15.47
N GLU A 200 -9.50 -1.80 -15.91
CA GLU A 200 -10.56 -2.28 -15.00
C GLU A 200 -10.17 -3.58 -14.26
N GLN A 201 -9.42 -4.49 -14.90
CA GLN A 201 -8.88 -5.66 -14.19
C GLN A 201 -7.83 -5.29 -13.11
N ASN A 202 -7.26 -4.08 -13.15
CA ASN A 202 -6.39 -3.55 -12.08
C ASN A 202 -7.14 -2.61 -11.10
N LEU A 203 -8.36 -2.16 -11.40
CA LEU A 203 -9.15 -1.28 -10.54
C LEU A 203 -10.05 -2.03 -9.55
N GLY A 204 -10.26 -3.33 -9.72
CA GLY A 204 -10.78 -4.20 -8.65
C GLY A 204 -9.89 -4.24 -7.38
N TYR A 205 -8.63 -3.80 -7.49
CA TYR A 205 -7.66 -3.77 -6.39
C TYR A 205 -7.44 -2.38 -5.77
N LEU A 206 -8.00 -1.32 -6.34
CA LEU A 206 -7.81 0.06 -5.86
C LEU A 206 -9.10 0.72 -5.33
N GLY A 207 -10.22 0.00 -5.34
CA GLY A 207 -11.52 0.50 -4.85
C GLY A 207 -11.70 0.48 -3.33
N THR A 208 -10.92 -0.29 -2.58
CA THR A 208 -11.05 -0.40 -1.11
C THR A 208 -10.12 0.53 -0.33
N THR A 209 -9.05 1.05 -0.91
CA THR A 209 -8.09 1.91 -0.20
C THR A 209 -8.43 3.39 -0.23
N TRP A 210 -9.28 3.85 -1.15
CA TRP A 210 -9.74 5.25 -1.15
C TRP A 210 -10.90 5.51 -0.18
N TYR A 211 -11.76 4.52 0.09
CA TYR A 211 -12.84 4.68 1.06
C TYR A 211 -12.35 4.64 2.53
N GLN A 212 -11.23 3.97 2.81
CA GLN A 212 -10.66 3.95 4.17
C GLN A 212 -9.88 5.23 4.53
N LEU A 213 -9.24 5.89 3.55
CA LEU A 213 -8.51 7.16 3.78
C LEU A 213 -9.42 8.38 3.89
N ALA A 214 -10.65 8.31 3.36
CA ALA A 214 -11.65 9.37 3.53
C ALA A 214 -12.25 9.40 4.95
N VAL A 215 -12.43 8.23 5.59
CA VAL A 215 -13.05 8.13 6.92
C VAL A 215 -12.12 8.64 8.04
N CYS A 216 -10.79 8.65 7.85
CA CYS A 216 -9.85 9.18 8.84
C CYS A 216 -9.69 10.71 8.81
N ARG A 217 -10.28 11.42 7.84
CA ARG A 217 -10.15 12.89 7.75
C ARG A 217 -11.17 13.67 8.60
N ASP A 218 -12.22 13.00 9.08
CA ASP A 218 -13.34 13.67 9.75
C ASP A 218 -13.41 13.47 11.28
N ASN A 219 -12.38 12.91 11.94
CA ASN A 219 -12.49 12.64 13.39
C ASN A 219 -11.22 12.90 14.23
N CYS A 220 -10.53 14.02 13.99
CA CYS A 220 -9.64 14.61 15.00
C CYS A 220 -10.12 16.01 15.37
N VAL A 221 -11.12 16.06 16.25
CA VAL A 221 -11.39 17.18 17.15
C VAL A 221 -11.22 16.64 18.57
N VAL A 222 -10.27 17.26 19.29
CA VAL A 222 -9.87 17.11 20.71
C VAL A 222 -9.08 15.84 21.06
#